data_AF-A0A2R6M2W5-F1
#
_entry.id   AF-A0A2R6M2W5-F1
#
_cell.length_a   1.000
_cell.length_b   1.000
_cell.length_c   1.000
_cell.angle_alpha   90.00
_cell.angle_beta   90.00
_cell.angle_gamma   90.00
#
_symmetry.space_group_name_H-M   'P 1'
#
loop_
_entity.id
_entity.type
_entity.pdbx_description
1 polymer ?
#
loop_
_entity_poly.entity_id
_entity_poly.type
_entity_poly.pdbx_seq_one_letter_code
_entity_poly.pdbx_strand_id
1 'polypeptide(L)'
;MSTPTVGLVGAGPGIDAVGAALADAEAESVECDPQQVATADFAVVADAAGADALVATNASAREGGTPWLAVELGGVGGVPVRSVEAAVSGFAPTTACYECLRTRVRANLDDESDQASEGRDADAATARFAGALAGRETARLLSGGESPVLGGVLEVPHAQRQLLPVPGCAVCGDDSNPGARDATLDREYAETELDDALARAEQAVDDRVGVVSSVGEAESFPAPYYLSTLADTTAFTDAQAAERAAGVATDWNAALMKAVGEALERYSAGVYRESGFRVARPSDLGSNGSPNDLGSPGATAAVTPDEFVSPDDWTDSESGSDTDEELAWVEGEDLRTSEPVHLPAEFVHFPPPEARHKPSITTGLGLGNSTVEALLSGLYEVIERDATMLAWYSSFEPLGLAVGSEEFDALRRRARAEDLDVTALLVTQDVDVPVVAAAVHREEEWPRFAVGSGADLDPDAAATAALAEALQNWMELRSMGTEDAADASGAIGEYADFPAAARAFVNPEATVPSASVGPADSLAGEAELDAVLDRLTDADLSAYAARLTPRDVEQLGFEAVRVLVPAAQPLFTGEAYFGERAREVPSELGFEFRPDRPQHPYP
;
A
#
# COMPACT_ATOMS: atom_id res chain seq x y z
N MET A 1 -17.36 -27.63 35.37
CA MET A 1 -16.44 -26.61 34.82
C MET A 1 -16.04 -25.74 35.99
N SER A 2 -14.75 -25.42 36.13
CA SER A 2 -14.33 -24.47 37.16
C SER A 2 -14.98 -23.13 36.86
N THR A 3 -15.43 -22.41 37.89
CA THR A 3 -15.88 -21.03 37.71
C THR A 3 -14.69 -20.21 37.21
N PRO A 4 -14.80 -19.45 36.11
CA PRO A 4 -13.72 -18.62 35.61
C PRO A 4 -13.35 -17.54 36.63
N THR A 5 -12.06 -17.27 36.77
CA THR A 5 -11.51 -16.25 37.67
C THR A 5 -11.19 -14.98 36.89
N VAL A 6 -11.64 -13.82 37.39
CA VAL A 6 -11.37 -12.51 36.80
C VAL A 6 -10.47 -11.69 37.74
N GLY A 7 -9.26 -11.39 37.30
CA GLY A 7 -8.34 -10.49 38.01
C GLY A 7 -8.76 -9.03 37.85
N LEU A 8 -8.98 -8.32 38.95
CA LEU A 8 -9.29 -6.89 38.97
C LEU A 8 -8.07 -6.09 39.46
N VAL A 9 -7.60 -5.17 38.62
CA VAL A 9 -6.41 -4.35 38.87
C VAL A 9 -6.79 -2.87 38.88
N GLY A 10 -6.39 -2.16 39.94
CA GLY A 10 -6.74 -0.75 40.15
C GLY A 10 -7.77 -0.57 41.26
N ALA A 11 -8.31 0.65 41.40
CA ALA A 11 -9.27 0.98 42.45
C ALA A 11 -10.24 2.08 42.01
N GLY A 12 -11.33 2.23 42.75
CA GLY A 12 -12.28 3.33 42.58
C GLY A 12 -13.48 2.99 41.69
N PRO A 13 -14.26 4.00 41.26
CA PRO A 13 -15.59 3.79 40.69
C PRO A 13 -15.65 2.90 39.44
N GLY A 14 -14.57 2.86 38.65
CA GLY A 14 -14.47 1.99 37.48
C GLY A 14 -14.39 0.52 37.86
N ILE A 15 -13.43 0.12 38.69
CA ILE A 15 -13.31 -1.27 39.18
C ILE A 15 -14.51 -1.69 40.02
N ASP A 16 -15.07 -0.78 40.85
CA ASP A 16 -16.29 -1.06 41.61
C ASP A 16 -17.46 -1.44 40.67
N ALA A 17 -17.57 -0.77 39.51
CA ALA A 17 -18.60 -1.06 38.53
C ALA A 17 -18.37 -2.38 37.79
N VAL A 18 -17.11 -2.70 37.48
CA VAL A 18 -16.74 -4.01 36.90
C VAL A 18 -17.12 -5.13 37.85
N GLY A 19 -16.75 -5.03 39.14
CA GLY A 19 -17.10 -6.01 40.16
C GLY A 19 -18.61 -6.17 40.33
N ALA A 20 -19.37 -5.06 40.29
CA ALA A 20 -20.83 -5.10 40.36
C ALA A 20 -21.46 -5.80 39.15
N ALA A 21 -20.96 -5.58 37.93
CA ALA A 21 -21.45 -6.26 36.73
C ALA A 21 -21.12 -7.76 36.74
N LEU A 22 -19.95 -8.14 37.26
CA LEU A 22 -19.52 -9.53 37.34
C LEU A 22 -20.21 -10.31 38.47
N ALA A 23 -20.76 -9.65 39.48
CA ALA A 23 -21.51 -10.31 40.55
C ALA A 23 -22.77 -11.05 40.02
N ASP A 24 -23.31 -10.59 38.89
CA ASP A 24 -24.43 -11.22 38.18
C ASP A 24 -23.95 -12.24 37.11
N ALA A 25 -22.63 -12.40 36.93
CA ALA A 25 -22.02 -13.38 36.03
C ALA A 25 -21.57 -14.64 36.80
N GLU A 26 -21.48 -15.78 36.12
CA GLU A 26 -20.93 -17.02 36.70
C GLU A 26 -19.39 -16.95 36.75
N ALA A 27 -18.82 -15.96 37.45
CA ALA A 27 -17.38 -15.69 37.54
C ALA A 27 -16.95 -15.31 38.97
N GLU A 28 -15.71 -15.64 39.34
CA GLU A 28 -15.09 -15.24 40.62
C GLU A 28 -14.15 -14.06 40.39
N SER A 29 -14.46 -12.89 40.94
CA SER A 29 -13.59 -11.71 40.85
C SER A 29 -12.56 -11.68 41.99
N VAL A 30 -11.28 -11.49 41.66
CA VAL A 30 -10.18 -11.44 42.63
C VAL A 30 -9.36 -10.17 42.39
N GLU A 31 -9.14 -9.38 43.43
CA GLU A 31 -8.19 -8.26 43.38
C GLU A 31 -6.76 -8.80 43.24
N CYS A 32 -5.99 -8.28 42.28
CA CYS A 32 -4.60 -8.69 42.08
C CYS A 32 -3.69 -7.54 41.64
N ASP A 33 -2.38 -7.74 41.81
CA ASP A 33 -1.37 -6.83 41.28
C ASP A 33 -1.24 -6.99 39.75
N PRO A 34 -0.89 -5.93 39.00
CA PRO A 34 -0.70 -5.98 37.55
C PRO A 34 0.23 -7.13 37.08
N GLN A 35 1.23 -7.49 37.87
CA GLN A 35 2.21 -8.54 37.55
C GLN A 35 1.67 -9.96 37.76
N GLN A 36 0.45 -10.12 38.29
CA GLN A 36 -0.14 -11.40 38.66
C GLN A 36 -1.36 -11.77 37.81
N VAL A 37 -1.72 -10.96 36.82
CA VAL A 37 -2.90 -11.22 35.98
C VAL A 37 -2.82 -12.54 35.22
N ALA A 38 -1.62 -13.03 34.93
CA ALA A 38 -1.37 -14.33 34.31
C ALA A 38 -1.95 -15.54 35.07
N THR A 39 -2.34 -15.34 36.33
CA THR A 39 -2.93 -16.39 37.18
C THR A 39 -4.45 -16.50 37.06
N ALA A 40 -5.10 -15.52 36.39
CA ALA A 40 -6.54 -15.49 36.16
C ALA A 40 -6.90 -15.96 34.74
N ASP A 41 -8.17 -16.35 34.56
CA ASP A 41 -8.71 -16.73 33.25
C ASP A 41 -8.97 -15.48 32.38
N PHE A 42 -9.21 -14.33 33.03
CA PHE A 42 -9.42 -13.03 32.39
C PHE A 42 -8.98 -11.90 33.34
N ALA A 43 -8.64 -10.71 32.83
CA ALA A 43 -8.35 -9.55 33.69
C ALA A 43 -9.06 -8.26 33.23
N VAL A 44 -9.33 -7.36 34.19
CA VAL A 44 -9.77 -5.99 33.91
C VAL A 44 -8.93 -5.02 34.73
N VAL A 45 -8.35 -4.04 34.04
CA VAL A 45 -7.53 -2.99 34.65
C VAL A 45 -8.25 -1.67 34.46
N ALA A 46 -8.36 -0.85 35.51
CA ALA A 46 -8.82 0.53 35.35
C ALA A 46 -7.85 1.50 36.01
N ASP A 47 -7.34 2.44 35.21
CA ASP A 47 -6.40 3.46 35.68
C ASP A 47 -6.43 4.69 34.75
N ALA A 48 -5.68 5.74 35.10
CA ALA A 48 -5.46 6.87 34.22
C ALA A 48 -4.71 6.46 32.95
N ALA A 49 -5.02 7.11 31.82
CA ALA A 49 -4.26 6.94 30.59
C ALA A 49 -2.77 7.24 30.85
N GLY A 50 -1.90 6.30 30.46
CA GLY A 50 -0.45 6.39 30.67
C GLY A 50 0.06 5.78 31.98
N ALA A 51 -0.81 5.22 32.82
CA ALA A 51 -0.39 4.56 34.06
C ALA A 51 0.45 3.28 33.81
N ASP A 52 1.50 3.09 34.63
CA ASP A 52 2.40 1.94 34.56
C ASP A 52 1.67 0.60 34.78
N ALA A 53 0.54 0.60 35.48
CA ALA A 53 -0.28 -0.58 35.72
C ALA A 53 -0.76 -1.23 34.40
N LEU A 54 -1.09 -0.42 33.39
CA LEU A 54 -1.54 -0.89 32.07
C LEU A 54 -0.40 -1.59 31.31
N VAL A 55 0.80 -1.01 31.35
CA VAL A 55 2.00 -1.58 30.72
C VAL A 55 2.41 -2.88 31.41
N ALA A 56 2.45 -2.88 32.75
CA ALA A 56 2.78 -4.06 33.53
C ALA A 56 1.77 -5.20 33.33
N THR A 57 0.47 -4.86 33.24
CA THR A 57 -0.57 -5.84 32.92
C THR A 57 -0.37 -6.43 31.53
N ASN A 58 -0.11 -5.61 30.51
CA ASN A 58 0.13 -6.10 29.15
C ASN A 58 1.27 -7.13 29.11
N ALA A 59 2.38 -6.87 29.80
CA ALA A 59 3.50 -7.79 29.87
C ALA A 59 3.13 -9.13 30.55
N SER A 60 2.50 -9.07 31.73
CA SER A 60 2.09 -10.28 32.46
C SER A 60 1.02 -11.08 31.72
N ALA A 61 0.02 -10.40 31.15
CA ALA A 61 -1.04 -11.01 30.35
C ALA A 61 -0.49 -11.72 29.10
N ARG A 62 0.52 -11.14 28.44
CA ARG A 62 1.19 -11.74 27.28
C ARG A 62 2.00 -12.98 27.66
N GLU A 63 2.72 -12.94 28.79
CA GLU A 63 3.45 -14.11 29.31
C GLU A 63 2.49 -15.25 29.67
N GLY A 64 1.35 -14.94 30.30
CA GLY A 64 0.36 -15.93 30.73
C GLY A 64 -0.65 -16.38 29.68
N GLY A 65 -0.72 -15.69 28.53
CA GLY A 65 -1.77 -15.89 27.54
C GLY A 65 -3.17 -15.45 28.01
N THR A 66 -3.26 -14.56 29.00
CA THR A 66 -4.52 -14.14 29.63
C THR A 66 -5.17 -12.99 28.84
N PRO A 67 -6.42 -13.13 28.35
CA PRO A 67 -7.18 -12.02 27.78
C PRO A 67 -7.52 -10.98 28.84
N TRP A 68 -7.53 -9.70 28.47
CA TRP A 68 -7.84 -8.62 29.40
C TRP A 68 -8.46 -7.38 28.76
N LEU A 69 -9.16 -6.59 29.57
CA LEU A 69 -9.65 -5.26 29.18
C LEU A 69 -8.91 -4.17 29.96
N ALA A 70 -8.48 -3.13 29.25
CA ALA A 70 -8.03 -1.86 29.81
C ALA A 70 -9.21 -0.88 29.86
N VAL A 71 -9.36 -0.19 30.99
CA VAL A 71 -10.22 0.99 31.17
C VAL A 71 -9.29 2.16 31.44
N GLU A 72 -9.06 2.98 30.42
CA GLU A 72 -8.21 4.17 30.50
C GLU A 72 -9.07 5.40 30.78
N LEU A 73 -8.74 6.16 31.82
CA LEU A 73 -9.42 7.40 32.17
C LEU A 73 -8.67 8.61 31.60
N GLY A 74 -9.38 9.51 30.93
CA GLY A 74 -8.82 10.75 30.38
C GLY A 74 -7.93 10.59 29.15
N GLY A 75 -8.05 9.47 28.43
CA GLY A 75 -7.27 9.19 27.23
C GLY A 75 -7.45 7.77 26.69
N VAL A 76 -6.59 7.40 25.75
CA VAL A 76 -6.59 6.11 25.06
C VAL A 76 -5.16 5.76 24.62
N GLY A 77 -4.79 4.48 24.65
CA GLY A 77 -3.49 4.02 24.20
C GLY A 77 -2.33 4.64 24.96
N GLY A 78 -2.50 4.84 26.26
CA GLY A 78 -1.49 5.43 27.13
C GLY A 78 -1.21 6.91 26.86
N VAL A 79 -2.05 7.59 26.08
CA VAL A 79 -1.92 9.01 25.78
C VAL A 79 -3.15 9.78 26.28
N PRO A 80 -2.96 10.88 27.04
CA PRO A 80 -4.04 11.80 27.36
C PRO A 80 -4.58 12.49 26.09
N VAL A 81 -5.84 12.23 25.75
CA VAL A 81 -6.50 12.79 24.56
C VAL A 81 -7.67 13.66 25.01
N ARG A 82 -7.69 14.93 24.60
CA ARG A 82 -8.65 15.92 25.11
C ARG A 82 -10.11 15.58 24.83
N SER A 83 -10.39 14.94 23.69
CA SER A 83 -11.72 14.53 23.24
C SER A 83 -12.20 13.22 23.87
N VAL A 84 -11.32 12.46 24.53
CA VAL A 84 -11.62 11.13 25.09
C VAL A 84 -11.74 11.23 26.61
N GLU A 85 -12.94 11.03 27.15
CA GLU A 85 -13.16 11.05 28.60
C GLU A 85 -12.69 9.76 29.27
N ALA A 86 -12.88 8.63 28.59
CA ALA A 86 -12.37 7.31 28.95
C ALA A 86 -12.39 6.39 27.72
N ALA A 87 -11.58 5.35 27.73
CA ALA A 87 -11.60 4.30 26.71
C ALA A 87 -11.63 2.90 27.35
N VAL A 88 -12.32 1.96 26.71
CA VAL A 88 -12.27 0.54 27.05
C VAL A 88 -11.68 -0.21 25.86
N SER A 89 -10.53 -0.85 26.07
CA SER A 89 -9.79 -1.55 25.02
C SER A 89 -9.54 -2.99 25.42
N GLY A 90 -9.65 -3.95 24.49
CA GLY A 90 -9.54 -5.37 24.80
C GLY A 90 -8.42 -6.07 24.05
N PHE A 91 -7.74 -6.98 24.74
CA PHE A 91 -6.56 -7.66 24.24
C PHE A 91 -6.61 -9.15 24.56
N ALA A 92 -6.19 -9.98 23.61
CA ALA A 92 -5.98 -11.42 23.76
C ALA A 92 -4.70 -11.84 23.03
N PRO A 93 -4.19 -13.08 23.24
CA PRO A 93 -3.00 -13.57 22.54
C PRO A 93 -3.07 -13.41 21.02
N THR A 94 -4.25 -13.62 20.43
CA THR A 94 -4.50 -13.56 18.97
C THR A 94 -4.82 -12.16 18.45
N THR A 95 -4.93 -11.14 19.31
CA THR A 95 -5.20 -9.76 18.88
C THR A 95 -3.93 -8.90 18.99
N ALA A 96 -3.99 -7.67 18.51
CA ALA A 96 -3.05 -6.62 18.85
C ALA A 96 -2.86 -6.50 20.38
N CYS A 97 -1.68 -6.06 20.83
CA CYS A 97 -1.40 -5.82 22.25
C CYS A 97 -1.58 -4.35 22.62
N TYR A 98 -1.47 -4.04 23.92
CA TYR A 98 -1.56 -2.66 24.38
C TYR A 98 -0.44 -1.78 23.79
N GLU A 99 0.77 -2.31 23.55
CA GLU A 99 1.82 -1.55 22.85
C GLU A 99 1.43 -1.20 21.41
N CYS A 100 0.75 -2.11 20.70
CA CYS A 100 0.20 -1.79 19.39
C CYS A 100 -0.80 -0.64 19.46
N LEU A 101 -1.70 -0.63 20.46
CA LEU A 101 -2.63 0.48 20.66
C LEU A 101 -1.87 1.79 20.91
N ARG A 102 -0.88 1.79 21.80
CA ARG A 102 -0.08 2.98 22.11
C ARG A 102 0.62 3.53 20.88
N THR A 103 1.20 2.67 20.06
CA THR A 103 1.87 3.06 18.82
C THR A 103 0.88 3.61 17.79
N ARG A 104 -0.26 2.96 17.57
CA ARG A 104 -1.29 3.43 16.64
C ARG A 104 -1.89 4.77 17.03
N VAL A 105 -2.17 4.96 18.32
CA VAL A 105 -2.65 6.25 18.83
C VAL A 105 -1.61 7.33 18.56
N ARG A 106 -0.34 7.11 18.91
CA ARG A 106 0.72 8.10 18.65
C ARG A 106 0.94 8.42 17.18
N ALA A 107 0.83 7.41 16.32
CA ALA A 107 0.98 7.56 14.87
C ALA A 107 -0.10 8.46 14.23
N ASN A 108 -1.25 8.61 14.90
CA ASN A 108 -2.39 9.41 14.43
C ASN A 108 -2.61 10.68 15.28
N LEU A 109 -1.68 11.04 16.16
CA LEU A 109 -1.82 12.28 16.94
C LEU A 109 -1.30 13.47 16.17
N ASP A 110 -2.16 14.47 16.00
CA ASP A 110 -1.75 15.81 15.62
C ASP A 110 -1.17 16.54 16.85
N ASP A 111 0.12 16.87 16.78
CA ASP A 111 0.90 17.47 17.90
C ASP A 111 0.30 18.76 18.51
N GLU A 112 -0.56 19.48 17.78
CA GLU A 112 -1.12 20.77 18.22
C GLU A 112 -2.57 20.72 18.75
N SER A 113 -3.38 19.73 18.38
CA SER A 113 -4.84 19.75 18.59
C SER A 113 -5.36 18.79 19.66
N ASP A 114 -4.67 17.65 19.86
CA ASP A 114 -5.24 16.49 20.55
C ASP A 114 -4.68 16.20 21.94
N GLN A 115 -3.46 16.67 22.24
CA GLN A 115 -2.83 16.42 23.54
C GLN A 115 -3.49 17.24 24.64
N ALA A 116 -4.12 16.56 25.60
CA ALA A 116 -4.57 17.21 26.83
C ALA A 116 -3.35 17.53 27.72
N SER A 117 -3.40 18.62 28.49
CA SER A 117 -2.46 18.82 29.59
C SER A 117 -2.53 17.62 30.54
N GLU A 118 -1.39 17.05 30.93
CA GLU A 118 -1.30 15.96 31.91
C GLU A 118 -2.25 16.22 33.10
N GLY A 119 -3.10 15.25 33.42
CA GLY A 119 -3.92 15.29 34.65
C GLY A 119 -5.36 15.79 34.50
N ARG A 120 -6.09 15.46 33.42
CA ARG A 120 -7.56 15.47 33.47
C ARG A 120 -8.04 14.27 34.29
N ASP A 121 -8.34 14.49 35.57
CA ASP A 121 -9.08 13.50 36.37
C ASP A 121 -10.46 13.33 35.75
N ALA A 122 -10.72 12.15 35.15
CA ALA A 122 -12.06 11.77 34.75
C ALA A 122 -12.97 11.78 35.99
N ASP A 123 -14.17 12.33 35.87
CA ASP A 123 -15.07 12.35 37.01
C ASP A 123 -15.55 10.94 37.39
N ALA A 124 -15.99 10.79 38.63
CA ALA A 124 -16.42 9.49 39.16
C ALA A 124 -17.62 8.87 38.41
N ALA A 125 -18.40 9.67 37.67
CA ALA A 125 -19.51 9.19 36.86
C ALA A 125 -19.00 8.57 35.56
N THR A 126 -18.09 9.25 34.85
CA THR A 126 -17.40 8.72 33.66
C THR A 126 -16.64 7.44 34.00
N ALA A 127 -15.85 7.45 35.08
CA ALA A 127 -15.11 6.26 35.51
C ALA A 127 -16.04 5.06 35.80
N ARG A 128 -17.16 5.31 36.48
CA ARG A 128 -18.17 4.27 36.75
C ARG A 128 -18.84 3.77 35.47
N PHE A 129 -19.12 4.65 34.52
CA PHE A 129 -19.72 4.27 33.24
C PHE A 129 -18.78 3.42 32.39
N ALA A 130 -17.51 3.83 32.24
CA ALA A 130 -16.49 3.06 31.53
C ALA A 130 -16.26 1.69 32.18
N GLY A 131 -16.20 1.64 33.51
CA GLY A 131 -16.13 0.37 34.26
C GLY A 131 -17.36 -0.53 34.05
N ALA A 132 -18.57 0.04 34.01
CA ALA A 132 -19.78 -0.73 33.73
C ALA A 132 -19.80 -1.30 32.30
N LEU A 133 -19.28 -0.54 31.33
CA LEU A 133 -19.08 -1.03 29.96
C LEU A 133 -18.10 -2.20 29.94
N ALA A 134 -16.93 -2.05 30.55
CA ALA A 134 -15.94 -3.12 30.64
C ALA A 134 -16.52 -4.37 31.33
N GLY A 135 -17.19 -4.22 32.47
CA GLY A 135 -17.81 -5.33 33.19
C GLY A 135 -18.87 -6.07 32.37
N ARG A 136 -19.68 -5.34 31.59
CA ARG A 136 -20.65 -5.94 30.65
C ARG A 136 -19.97 -6.75 29.55
N GLU A 137 -18.93 -6.19 28.94
CA GLU A 137 -18.19 -6.88 27.87
C GLU A 137 -17.41 -8.09 28.40
N THR A 138 -16.82 -8.00 29.60
CA THR A 138 -16.20 -9.16 30.28
C THR A 138 -17.24 -10.26 30.53
N ALA A 139 -18.41 -9.95 31.08
CA ALA A 139 -19.47 -10.94 31.30
C ALA A 139 -19.91 -11.60 29.98
N ARG A 140 -20.03 -10.82 28.90
CA ARG A 140 -20.35 -11.31 27.56
C ARG A 140 -19.29 -12.29 27.05
N LEU A 141 -18.02 -11.93 27.14
CA LEU A 141 -16.90 -12.77 26.72
C LEU A 141 -16.82 -14.08 27.51
N LEU A 142 -16.98 -14.03 28.84
CA LEU A 142 -16.97 -15.23 29.70
C LEU A 142 -18.13 -16.19 29.40
N SER A 143 -19.25 -15.67 28.90
CA SER A 143 -20.38 -16.50 28.45
C SER A 143 -20.22 -17.08 27.04
N GLY A 144 -19.07 -16.83 26.38
CA GLY A 144 -18.78 -17.29 25.02
C GLY A 144 -19.36 -16.41 23.91
N GLY A 145 -19.81 -15.18 24.23
CA GLY A 145 -20.26 -14.21 23.24
C GLY A 145 -19.09 -13.40 22.66
N GLU A 146 -19.28 -12.86 21.46
CA GLU A 146 -18.31 -11.96 20.83
C GLU A 146 -18.40 -10.55 21.42
N SER A 147 -17.29 -9.83 21.57
CA SER A 147 -17.31 -8.43 21.99
C SER A 147 -16.50 -7.57 21.03
N PRO A 148 -17.02 -6.41 20.58
CA PRO A 148 -16.26 -5.50 19.72
C PRO A 148 -15.06 -4.86 20.42
N VAL A 149 -14.98 -4.96 21.76
CA VAL A 149 -13.84 -4.46 22.53
C VAL A 149 -12.65 -5.40 22.43
N LEU A 150 -12.87 -6.71 22.27
CA LEU A 150 -11.76 -7.65 22.19
C LEU A 150 -11.07 -7.51 20.82
N GLY A 151 -9.87 -6.95 20.80
CA GLY A 151 -9.21 -6.52 19.55
C GLY A 151 -9.66 -5.15 19.05
N GLY A 152 -10.38 -4.37 19.86
CA GLY A 152 -10.89 -3.05 19.52
C GLY A 152 -10.84 -2.08 20.69
N VAL A 153 -11.41 -0.89 20.45
CA VAL A 153 -11.46 0.22 21.40
C VAL A 153 -12.88 0.80 21.40
N LEU A 154 -13.42 1.05 22.59
CA LEU A 154 -14.63 1.87 22.80
C LEU A 154 -14.25 3.15 23.53
N GLU A 155 -14.30 4.29 22.83
CA GLU A 155 -14.15 5.60 23.45
C GLU A 155 -15.50 6.11 23.96
N VAL A 156 -15.51 6.54 25.22
CA VAL A 156 -16.68 7.16 25.82
C VAL A 156 -16.78 8.61 25.33
N PRO A 157 -17.93 9.04 24.78
CA PRO A 157 -19.23 8.34 24.83
C PRO A 157 -19.67 7.53 23.59
N HIS A 158 -18.97 7.55 22.45
CA HIS A 158 -19.60 7.15 21.17
C HIS A 158 -18.70 6.56 20.06
N ALA A 159 -17.39 6.39 20.24
CA ALA A 159 -16.56 5.81 19.18
C ALA A 159 -16.28 4.32 19.43
N GLN A 160 -16.44 3.50 18.39
CA GLN A 160 -15.98 2.11 18.36
C GLN A 160 -14.95 1.99 17.25
N ARG A 161 -13.78 1.44 17.56
CA ARG A 161 -12.65 1.35 16.64
C ARG A 161 -12.08 -0.06 16.64
N GLN A 162 -11.59 -0.49 15.50
CA GLN A 162 -10.89 -1.77 15.35
C GLN A 162 -9.38 -1.54 15.45
N LEU A 163 -8.69 -2.38 16.23
CA LEU A 163 -7.25 -2.23 16.44
C LEU A 163 -6.48 -3.26 15.61
N LEU A 164 -5.75 -2.80 14.61
CA LEU A 164 -4.83 -3.62 13.84
C LEU A 164 -3.45 -3.73 14.53
N PRO A 165 -2.85 -4.93 14.53
CA PRO A 165 -1.56 -5.16 15.18
C PRO A 165 -0.45 -4.40 14.47
N VAL A 166 0.46 -3.76 15.20
CA VAL A 166 1.57 -3.01 14.58
C VAL A 166 2.64 -3.98 14.06
N PRO A 167 3.07 -3.91 12.79
CA PRO A 167 4.15 -4.75 12.26
C PRO A 167 5.44 -4.61 13.08
N GLY A 168 6.12 -5.74 13.34
CA GLY A 168 7.38 -5.72 14.12
C GLY A 168 7.24 -5.28 15.59
N CYS A 169 6.04 -5.31 16.17
CA CYS A 169 5.83 -4.91 17.56
C CYS A 169 6.72 -5.73 18.53
N ALA A 170 7.55 -5.06 19.34
CA ALA A 170 8.49 -5.68 20.27
C ALA A 170 7.86 -6.45 21.46
N VAL A 171 6.53 -6.56 21.52
CA VAL A 171 5.81 -7.25 22.61
C VAL A 171 4.96 -8.41 22.11
N CYS A 172 4.32 -8.27 20.94
CA CYS A 172 3.47 -9.32 20.36
C CYS A 172 3.78 -9.62 18.89
N GLY A 173 4.88 -9.09 18.37
CA GLY A 173 5.50 -9.55 17.14
C GLY A 173 6.29 -10.83 17.39
N ASP A 174 6.76 -11.46 16.31
CA ASP A 174 7.64 -12.62 16.41
C ASP A 174 9.07 -12.15 16.73
N ASP A 175 9.53 -12.44 17.96
CA ASP A 175 10.87 -12.08 18.45
C ASP A 175 12.00 -12.86 17.75
N SER A 176 11.69 -13.95 17.03
CA SER A 176 12.71 -14.80 16.41
C SER A 176 13.38 -14.14 15.21
N ASN A 177 12.68 -13.22 14.54
CA ASN A 177 13.25 -12.37 13.49
C ASN A 177 12.39 -11.10 13.29
N PRO A 178 12.72 -9.96 13.95
CA PRO A 178 11.96 -8.71 13.91
C PRO A 178 12.09 -7.96 12.58
N GLY A 179 11.76 -8.65 11.48
CA GLY A 179 11.89 -8.20 10.10
C GLY A 179 11.61 -9.30 9.06
N ALA A 180 11.70 -10.59 9.42
CA ALA A 180 11.28 -11.65 8.50
C ALA A 180 9.76 -11.66 8.36
N ARG A 181 9.32 -11.39 7.15
CA ARG A 181 7.97 -11.69 6.67
C ARG A 181 7.98 -13.08 6.09
N ASP A 182 6.81 -13.70 6.07
CA ASP A 182 6.60 -14.80 5.15
C ASP A 182 6.76 -14.23 3.73
N ALA A 183 7.82 -14.67 3.04
CA ALA A 183 8.17 -14.24 1.68
C ALA A 183 7.45 -15.07 0.61
N THR A 184 6.63 -16.05 1.00
CA THR A 184 5.94 -16.95 0.09
C THR A 184 4.89 -16.20 -0.74
N LEU A 185 5.00 -16.29 -2.05
CA LEU A 185 3.97 -15.82 -2.98
C LEU A 185 2.96 -16.94 -3.24
N ASP A 186 1.93 -17.02 -2.41
CA ASP A 186 0.88 -18.01 -2.58
C ASP A 186 -0.03 -17.63 -3.76
N ARG A 187 0.10 -18.32 -4.90
CA ARG A 187 -0.64 -18.03 -6.13
C ARG A 187 -2.11 -18.44 -6.11
N GLU A 188 -2.69 -18.66 -4.92
CA GLU A 188 -4.14 -18.82 -4.77
C GLU A 188 -4.88 -17.56 -5.26
N TYR A 189 -5.86 -17.78 -6.14
CA TYR A 189 -6.75 -16.74 -6.64
C TYR A 189 -8.17 -16.93 -6.10
N ALA A 190 -8.75 -15.83 -5.62
CA ALA A 190 -10.15 -15.76 -5.24
C ALA A 190 -10.75 -14.46 -5.75
N GLU A 191 -11.74 -14.60 -6.64
CA GLU A 191 -12.53 -13.46 -7.11
C GLU A 191 -13.24 -12.82 -5.91
N THR A 192 -13.03 -11.52 -5.73
CA THR A 192 -13.65 -10.74 -4.65
C THR A 192 -14.45 -9.59 -5.24
N GLU A 193 -15.71 -9.48 -4.83
CA GLU A 193 -16.55 -8.34 -5.18
C GLU A 193 -16.01 -7.03 -4.59
N LEU A 194 -16.19 -5.93 -5.32
CA LEU A 194 -15.71 -4.60 -4.89
C LEU A 194 -16.26 -4.19 -3.52
N ASP A 195 -17.54 -4.46 -3.23
CA ASP A 195 -18.15 -4.11 -1.95
C ASP A 195 -17.51 -4.88 -0.77
N ASP A 196 -17.09 -6.13 -0.99
CA ASP A 196 -16.41 -6.94 0.02
C ASP A 196 -14.95 -6.49 0.22
N ALA A 197 -14.27 -6.13 -0.87
CA ALA A 197 -12.95 -5.50 -0.80
C ALA A 197 -13.02 -4.17 -0.03
N LEU A 198 -14.00 -3.32 -0.35
CA LEU A 198 -14.18 -2.02 0.29
C LEU A 198 -14.51 -2.16 1.79
N ALA A 199 -15.40 -3.08 2.17
CA ALA A 199 -15.71 -3.35 3.57
C ALA A 199 -14.49 -3.83 4.39
N ARG A 200 -13.51 -4.46 3.74
CA ARG A 200 -12.22 -4.80 4.36
C ARG A 200 -11.30 -3.58 4.43
N ALA A 201 -11.18 -2.82 3.34
CA ALA A 201 -10.34 -1.62 3.26
C ALA A 201 -10.76 -0.54 4.26
N GLU A 202 -12.06 -0.33 4.48
CA GLU A 202 -12.60 0.63 5.45
C GLU A 202 -12.15 0.35 6.88
N GLN A 203 -11.82 -0.90 7.23
CA GLN A 203 -11.28 -1.25 8.56
C GLN A 203 -9.86 -0.71 8.79
N ALA A 204 -9.15 -0.32 7.73
CA ALA A 204 -7.84 0.34 7.82
C ALA A 204 -7.94 1.85 8.10
N VAL A 205 -9.13 2.44 7.90
CA VAL A 205 -9.36 3.89 7.94
C VAL A 205 -9.90 4.29 9.30
N ASP A 206 -9.09 4.99 10.09
CA ASP A 206 -9.50 5.50 11.41
C ASP A 206 -8.56 6.63 11.88
N ASP A 207 -9.13 7.75 12.32
CA ASP A 207 -8.41 8.96 12.72
C ASP A 207 -7.63 8.84 14.05
N ARG A 208 -7.73 7.69 14.74
CA ARG A 208 -7.08 7.45 16.04
C ARG A 208 -6.18 6.23 16.00
N VAL A 209 -6.58 5.16 15.32
CA VAL A 209 -5.87 3.88 15.33
C VAL A 209 -5.62 3.30 13.93
N GLY A 210 -6.02 4.02 12.88
CA GLY A 210 -5.95 3.54 11.50
C GLY A 210 -4.52 3.40 10.98
N VAL A 211 -4.39 2.60 9.93
CA VAL A 211 -3.23 2.64 9.01
C VAL A 211 -3.37 3.90 8.14
N VAL A 212 -4.59 4.12 7.64
CA VAL A 212 -5.01 5.31 6.91
C VAL A 212 -5.73 6.23 7.90
N SER A 213 -5.17 7.40 8.17
CA SER A 213 -5.69 8.35 9.17
C SER A 213 -6.94 9.06 8.66
N SER A 214 -7.01 9.32 7.35
CA SER A 214 -8.18 9.94 6.73
C SER A 214 -8.28 9.58 5.25
N VAL A 215 -9.51 9.58 4.76
CA VAL A 215 -9.83 9.50 3.33
C VAL A 215 -10.98 10.46 3.05
N GLY A 216 -10.88 11.20 1.96
CA GLY A 216 -11.85 12.23 1.60
C GLY A 216 -12.00 12.37 0.10
N GLU A 217 -13.22 12.66 -0.33
CA GLU A 217 -13.49 13.04 -1.71
C GLU A 217 -12.86 14.42 -1.97
N ALA A 218 -11.88 14.46 -2.87
CA ALA A 218 -11.23 15.70 -3.29
C ALA A 218 -12.05 16.38 -4.39
N GLU A 219 -12.50 15.61 -5.39
CA GLU A 219 -13.44 16.06 -6.41
C GLU A 219 -14.37 14.92 -6.87
N SER A 220 -15.53 15.28 -7.43
CA SER A 220 -16.54 14.32 -7.92
C SER A 220 -16.74 14.36 -9.44
N PHE A 221 -16.23 15.39 -10.12
CA PHE A 221 -16.51 15.65 -11.52
C PHE A 221 -15.29 16.28 -12.22
N PRO A 222 -14.87 15.75 -13.38
CA PRO A 222 -15.54 14.76 -14.24
C PRO A 222 -15.42 13.29 -13.81
N ALA A 223 -14.62 12.96 -12.81
CA ALA A 223 -14.52 11.61 -12.25
C ALA A 223 -14.48 11.68 -10.70
N PRO A 224 -15.07 10.71 -9.99
CA PRO A 224 -14.83 10.54 -8.56
C PRO A 224 -13.33 10.41 -8.27
N TYR A 225 -12.82 11.27 -7.40
CA TYR A 225 -11.42 11.37 -7.04
C TYR A 225 -11.28 11.53 -5.52
N TYR A 226 -10.62 10.56 -4.90
CA TYR A 226 -10.39 10.50 -3.47
C TYR A 226 -8.91 10.69 -3.16
N LEU A 227 -8.66 11.36 -2.04
CA LEU A 227 -7.34 11.47 -1.42
C LEU A 227 -7.37 10.78 -0.07
N SER A 228 -6.31 10.03 0.23
CA SER A 228 -6.10 9.36 1.50
C SER A 228 -4.78 9.82 2.12
N THR A 229 -4.72 9.83 3.45
CA THR A 229 -3.52 10.16 4.23
C THR A 229 -3.19 8.99 5.15
N LEU A 230 -1.94 8.58 5.14
CA LEU A 230 -1.41 7.52 6.00
C LEU A 230 -1.02 8.08 7.38
N ALA A 231 -1.11 7.23 8.40
CA ALA A 231 -0.58 7.54 9.72
C ALA A 231 0.95 7.58 9.71
N ASP A 232 1.56 8.24 10.70
CA ASP A 232 3.02 8.25 10.89
C ASP A 232 3.54 6.84 11.17
N THR A 233 4.51 6.37 10.38
CA THR A 233 5.05 5.02 10.50
C THR A 233 6.41 4.96 11.22
N THR A 234 7.06 6.10 11.47
CA THR A 234 8.43 6.22 11.99
C THR A 234 8.65 5.53 13.35
N ALA A 235 7.60 5.32 14.13
CA ALA A 235 7.68 4.64 15.42
C ALA A 235 8.01 3.14 15.29
N PHE A 236 7.75 2.51 14.14
CA PHE A 236 7.86 1.04 14.00
C PHE A 236 8.50 0.55 12.70
N THR A 237 8.88 1.44 11.78
CA THR A 237 9.68 1.15 10.58
C THR A 237 10.88 2.08 10.50
N ASP A 238 11.92 1.69 9.76
CA ASP A 238 13.16 2.46 9.60
C ASP A 238 13.05 3.57 8.54
N ALA A 239 11.95 3.61 7.77
CA ALA A 239 11.61 4.70 6.85
C ALA A 239 10.16 5.18 7.06
N GLN A 240 9.92 6.46 6.81
CA GLN A 240 8.55 6.99 6.75
C GLN A 240 7.91 6.55 5.43
N ALA A 241 6.81 5.80 5.51
CA ALA A 241 6.03 5.46 4.33
C ALA A 241 5.48 6.73 3.66
N ALA A 242 5.25 6.68 2.36
CA ALA A 242 4.69 7.83 1.63
C ALA A 242 3.36 8.26 2.27
N GLU A 243 3.20 9.55 2.58
CA GLU A 243 2.13 10.01 3.47
C GLU A 243 0.76 10.13 2.81
N ARG A 244 0.71 10.22 1.47
CA ARG A 244 -0.52 10.49 0.73
C ARG A 244 -0.74 9.45 -0.35
N ALA A 245 -2.00 9.18 -0.62
CA ALA A 245 -2.41 8.40 -1.77
C ALA A 245 -3.70 8.92 -2.38
N ALA A 246 -3.98 8.45 -3.59
CA ALA A 246 -5.05 8.93 -4.43
C ALA A 246 -5.79 7.77 -5.09
N GLY A 247 -7.01 8.03 -5.54
CA GLY A 247 -7.79 7.05 -6.27
C GLY A 247 -8.81 7.71 -7.15
N VAL A 248 -8.79 7.35 -8.44
CA VAL A 248 -9.74 7.80 -9.45
C VAL A 248 -10.35 6.62 -10.18
N ALA A 249 -11.66 6.68 -10.40
CA ALA A 249 -12.37 5.67 -11.16
C ALA A 249 -13.63 6.25 -11.82
N THR A 250 -14.37 5.40 -12.52
CA THR A 250 -15.67 5.75 -13.12
C THR A 250 -16.78 5.87 -12.06
N ASP A 251 -16.61 5.20 -10.92
CA ASP A 251 -17.54 5.05 -9.79
C ASP A 251 -16.89 5.43 -8.44
N TRP A 252 -17.71 5.87 -7.47
CA TRP A 252 -17.24 6.32 -6.16
C TRP A 252 -16.67 5.20 -5.30
N ASN A 253 -17.27 4.00 -5.28
CA ASN A 253 -16.76 2.88 -4.50
C ASN A 253 -15.41 2.41 -5.05
N ALA A 254 -15.27 2.36 -6.37
CA ALA A 254 -14.01 2.01 -7.03
C ALA A 254 -12.93 3.07 -6.78
N ALA A 255 -13.26 4.36 -6.83
CA ALA A 255 -12.31 5.44 -6.54
C ALA A 255 -11.88 5.43 -5.07
N LEU A 256 -12.80 5.20 -4.14
CA LEU A 256 -12.50 5.05 -2.71
C LEU A 256 -11.62 3.83 -2.45
N MET A 257 -11.93 2.68 -3.04
CA MET A 257 -11.12 1.48 -2.91
C MET A 257 -9.71 1.69 -3.47
N LYS A 258 -9.56 2.36 -4.62
CA LYS A 258 -8.25 2.73 -5.16
C LYS A 258 -7.47 3.65 -4.22
N ALA A 259 -8.12 4.66 -3.65
CA ALA A 259 -7.45 5.60 -2.75
C ALA A 259 -6.97 4.94 -1.45
N VAL A 260 -7.75 4.02 -0.87
CA VAL A 260 -7.32 3.25 0.29
C VAL A 260 -6.30 2.18 -0.10
N GLY A 261 -6.49 1.51 -1.25
CA GLY A 261 -5.61 0.47 -1.76
C GLY A 261 -4.19 1.00 -2.03
N GLU A 262 -4.06 2.12 -2.74
CA GLU A 262 -2.78 2.78 -2.98
C GLU A 262 -2.10 3.22 -1.66
N ALA A 263 -2.88 3.58 -0.64
CA ALA A 263 -2.35 3.85 0.69
C ALA A 263 -1.80 2.58 1.35
N LEU A 264 -2.52 1.47 1.31
CA LEU A 264 -2.07 0.18 1.86
C LEU A 264 -0.86 -0.39 1.10
N GLU A 265 -0.80 -0.16 -0.21
CA GLU A 265 0.35 -0.49 -1.04
C GLU A 265 1.62 0.27 -0.60
N ARG A 266 1.52 1.60 -0.51
CA ARG A 266 2.62 2.47 -0.05
C ARG A 266 3.04 2.18 1.38
N TYR A 267 2.07 1.92 2.25
CA TYR A 267 2.31 1.45 3.60
C TYR A 267 3.14 0.16 3.61
N SER A 268 2.72 -0.84 2.83
CA SER A 268 3.38 -2.15 2.79
C SER A 268 4.82 -2.06 2.25
N ALA A 269 5.04 -1.19 1.27
CA ALA A 269 6.36 -0.92 0.70
C ALA A 269 7.31 -0.19 1.67
N GLY A 270 6.77 0.73 2.48
CA GLY A 270 7.54 1.59 3.40
C GLY A 270 7.68 1.06 4.82
N VAL A 271 6.92 0.03 5.21
CA VAL A 271 7.11 -0.66 6.48
C VAL A 271 8.16 -1.74 6.27
N TYR A 272 9.33 -1.62 6.90
CA TYR A 272 10.36 -2.65 6.96
C TYR A 272 11.34 -2.36 8.11
N ARG A 273 12.25 -3.30 8.37
CA ARG A 273 13.39 -3.11 9.27
C ARG A 273 14.66 -3.52 8.56
N GLU A 274 15.63 -2.62 8.48
CA GLU A 274 16.92 -2.89 7.84
C GLU A 274 17.67 -4.03 8.52
N SER A 275 17.49 -4.18 9.84
CA SER A 275 18.06 -5.29 10.61
C SER A 275 17.53 -6.67 10.19
N GLY A 276 16.41 -6.71 9.46
CA GLY A 276 15.83 -7.93 8.90
C GLY A 276 16.42 -8.33 7.54
N PHE A 277 17.14 -7.43 6.87
CA PHE A 277 17.72 -7.71 5.55
C PHE A 277 18.97 -8.58 5.67
N ARG A 278 19.16 -9.45 4.67
CA ARG A 278 20.41 -10.18 4.51
C ARG A 278 21.43 -9.25 3.87
N VAL A 279 22.50 -8.92 4.58
CA VAL A 279 23.63 -8.16 4.01
C VAL A 279 24.68 -9.13 3.48
N ALA A 280 24.94 -9.07 2.18
CA ALA A 280 25.90 -9.95 1.50
C ALA A 280 26.38 -9.33 0.18
N ARG A 281 27.51 -9.82 -0.34
CA ARG A 281 27.93 -9.52 -1.72
C ARG A 281 27.14 -10.38 -2.72
N PRO A 282 26.85 -9.91 -3.93
CA PRO A 282 26.30 -10.73 -5.00
C PRO A 282 27.00 -12.09 -5.18
N SER A 283 28.33 -12.11 -5.18
CA SER A 283 29.13 -13.33 -5.36
C SER A 283 28.98 -14.35 -4.23
N ASP A 284 28.55 -13.93 -3.03
CA ASP A 284 28.29 -14.81 -1.89
C ASP A 284 26.91 -15.48 -1.96
N LEU A 285 26.01 -15.00 -2.83
CA LEU A 285 24.64 -15.53 -3.00
C LEU A 285 24.55 -16.55 -4.14
N GLY A 286 25.34 -16.34 -5.21
CA GLY A 286 25.32 -17.13 -6.45
C GLY A 286 24.76 -16.32 -7.62
N SER A 287 25.19 -16.63 -8.86
CA SER A 287 24.79 -15.88 -10.06
C SER A 287 23.72 -16.59 -10.90
N ASN A 288 22.75 -15.83 -11.40
CA ASN A 288 21.85 -16.25 -12.47
C ASN A 288 22.58 -16.16 -13.81
N GLY A 289 23.33 -17.20 -14.23
CA GLY A 289 24.06 -17.04 -15.50
C GLY A 289 25.02 -18.09 -16.02
N SER A 290 25.06 -19.33 -15.50
CA SER A 290 25.84 -20.38 -16.17
C SER A 290 25.25 -21.77 -15.97
N PRO A 291 24.80 -22.45 -17.06
CA PRO A 291 24.31 -23.83 -17.01
C PRO A 291 25.33 -24.86 -16.48
N ASN A 292 26.58 -24.46 -16.24
CA ASN A 292 27.67 -25.33 -15.82
C ASN A 292 28.09 -25.15 -14.35
N ASP A 293 27.47 -24.25 -13.58
CA ASP A 293 27.82 -24.06 -12.15
C ASP A 293 26.78 -24.68 -11.20
N LEU A 294 26.42 -25.95 -11.47
CA LEU A 294 25.64 -26.82 -10.58
C LEU A 294 26.42 -27.24 -9.31
N GLY A 295 27.30 -26.37 -8.79
CA GLY A 295 28.36 -26.71 -7.85
C GLY A 295 27.98 -26.71 -6.37
N SER A 296 26.86 -26.09 -5.97
CA SER A 296 26.44 -26.02 -4.57
C SER A 296 24.93 -26.20 -4.45
N PRO A 297 24.44 -27.31 -3.85
CA PRO A 297 23.05 -27.41 -3.44
C PRO A 297 22.74 -26.28 -2.45
N GLY A 298 21.92 -25.30 -2.85
CA GLY A 298 21.48 -24.19 -2.01
C GLY A 298 22.04 -22.79 -2.32
N ALA A 299 22.66 -22.56 -3.49
CA ALA A 299 22.89 -21.20 -3.98
C ALA A 299 21.60 -20.68 -4.64
N THR A 300 21.07 -19.56 -4.13
CA THR A 300 19.91 -18.84 -4.68
C THR A 300 20.42 -17.72 -5.57
N ALA A 301 19.92 -17.60 -6.79
CA ALA A 301 20.41 -16.59 -7.71
C ALA A 301 20.09 -15.17 -7.18
N ALA A 302 21.08 -14.28 -7.22
CA ALA A 302 20.89 -12.86 -6.98
C ALA A 302 20.59 -12.14 -8.32
N VAL A 303 19.61 -11.25 -8.31
CA VAL A 303 19.37 -10.29 -9.41
C VAL A 303 20.15 -9.03 -9.07
N THR A 304 21.22 -8.74 -9.83
CA THR A 304 22.16 -7.68 -9.44
C THR A 304 21.71 -6.30 -9.94
N PRO A 305 22.07 -5.20 -9.25
CA PRO A 305 21.66 -3.86 -9.66
C PRO A 305 22.05 -3.47 -11.09
N ASP A 306 23.13 -4.03 -11.65
CA ASP A 306 23.57 -3.79 -13.02
C ASP A 306 22.66 -4.42 -14.10
N GLU A 307 21.78 -5.35 -13.72
CA GLU A 307 20.72 -5.85 -14.61
C GLU A 307 19.61 -4.81 -14.81
N PHE A 308 19.51 -3.80 -13.94
CA PHE A 308 18.47 -2.80 -13.99
C PHE A 308 18.89 -1.56 -14.77
N VAL A 309 17.93 -1.00 -15.52
CA VAL A 309 18.10 0.29 -16.18
C VAL A 309 18.33 1.40 -15.14
N SER A 310 19.51 2.01 -15.19
CA SER A 310 19.97 3.03 -14.24
C SER A 310 20.65 4.21 -14.97
N PRO A 311 20.66 5.43 -14.41
CA PRO A 311 21.39 6.56 -15.00
C PRO A 311 22.91 6.37 -14.89
N ASP A 312 23.64 6.67 -15.96
CA ASP A 312 25.11 6.51 -16.03
C ASP A 312 25.86 7.28 -14.92
N ASP A 313 25.34 8.46 -14.54
CA ASP A 313 25.96 9.38 -13.57
C ASP A 313 25.34 9.31 -12.16
N TRP A 314 24.48 8.32 -11.86
CA TRP A 314 23.83 8.21 -10.55
C TRP A 314 24.79 7.76 -9.43
N THR A 315 25.83 6.99 -9.77
CA THR A 315 26.77 6.47 -8.78
C THR A 315 27.58 7.59 -8.13
N ASP A 316 27.63 7.60 -6.80
CA ASP A 316 28.50 8.48 -6.03
C ASP A 316 29.97 8.07 -6.31
N SER A 317 30.61 8.81 -7.22
CA SER A 317 31.88 8.50 -7.89
C SER A 317 33.13 8.25 -7.02
N GLU A 318 32.98 8.06 -5.70
CA GLU A 318 34.07 7.64 -4.80
C GLU A 318 34.20 6.10 -4.69
N SER A 319 33.12 5.36 -4.95
CA SER A 319 33.14 3.90 -5.12
C SER A 319 33.13 3.61 -6.61
N GLY A 320 34.19 3.00 -7.16
CA GLY A 320 34.17 2.58 -8.57
C GLY A 320 33.04 1.60 -8.87
N SER A 321 32.88 1.18 -10.13
CA SER A 321 31.91 0.16 -10.58
C SER A 321 32.22 -1.25 -10.02
N ASP A 322 32.38 -1.39 -8.71
CA ASP A 322 32.55 -2.69 -8.06
C ASP A 322 31.16 -3.30 -7.90
N THR A 323 30.76 -4.09 -8.89
CA THR A 323 29.45 -4.75 -8.96
C THR A 323 29.31 -5.89 -7.92
N ASP A 324 30.29 -6.06 -7.02
CA ASP A 324 30.31 -7.08 -5.97
C ASP A 324 30.43 -6.49 -4.55
N GLU A 325 29.90 -5.28 -4.34
CA GLU A 325 29.83 -4.67 -3.02
C GLU A 325 28.77 -5.32 -2.10
N GLU A 326 28.86 -5.07 -0.79
CA GLU A 326 27.84 -5.55 0.15
C GLU A 326 26.55 -4.74 -0.01
N LEU A 327 25.47 -5.47 -0.30
CA LEU A 327 24.12 -4.94 -0.47
C LEU A 327 23.16 -5.58 0.53
N ALA A 328 22.06 -4.88 0.82
CA ALA A 328 20.93 -5.44 1.54
C ALA A 328 20.02 -6.20 0.56
N TRP A 329 19.65 -7.43 0.91
CA TRP A 329 18.85 -8.33 0.08
C TRP A 329 17.55 -8.73 0.76
N VAL A 330 16.51 -8.86 -0.06
CA VAL A 330 15.19 -9.38 0.28
C VAL A 330 14.99 -10.70 -0.49
N GLU A 331 14.25 -11.63 0.12
CA GLU A 331 13.85 -12.87 -0.57
C GLU A 331 12.73 -12.56 -1.58
N GLY A 332 12.84 -13.14 -2.77
CA GLY A 332 11.83 -13.05 -3.81
C GLY A 332 11.75 -14.32 -4.62
N GLU A 333 10.99 -14.26 -5.70
CA GLU A 333 10.75 -15.38 -6.61
C GLU A 333 10.93 -14.94 -8.07
N ASP A 334 11.55 -15.79 -8.88
CA ASP A 334 11.41 -15.72 -10.34
C ASP A 334 10.01 -16.18 -10.72
N LEU A 335 9.20 -15.27 -11.27
CA LEU A 335 7.78 -15.52 -11.50
C LEU A 335 7.51 -16.61 -12.55
N ARG A 336 8.48 -16.91 -13.41
CA ARG A 336 8.34 -17.93 -14.46
C ARG A 336 8.67 -19.32 -13.93
N THR A 337 9.72 -19.44 -13.14
CA THR A 337 10.25 -20.73 -12.67
C THR A 337 9.79 -21.09 -11.26
N SER A 338 9.27 -20.11 -10.52
CA SER A 338 9.01 -20.18 -9.08
C SER A 338 10.25 -20.52 -8.24
N GLU A 339 11.44 -20.26 -8.78
CA GLU A 339 12.68 -20.45 -8.04
C GLU A 339 12.94 -19.25 -7.10
N PRO A 340 13.37 -19.50 -5.86
CA PRO A 340 13.70 -18.43 -4.93
C PRO A 340 14.95 -17.66 -5.38
N VAL A 341 14.87 -16.34 -5.35
CA VAL A 341 15.93 -15.40 -5.72
C VAL A 341 16.19 -14.39 -4.60
N HIS A 342 17.34 -13.72 -4.66
CA HIS A 342 17.61 -12.55 -3.83
C HIS A 342 17.49 -11.28 -4.67
N LEU A 343 16.65 -10.36 -4.20
CA LEU A 343 16.39 -9.07 -4.82
C LEU A 343 17.01 -7.94 -3.98
N PRO A 344 17.62 -6.91 -4.58
CA PRO A 344 18.20 -5.82 -3.81
C PRO A 344 17.10 -5.03 -3.09
N ALA A 345 17.25 -4.82 -1.78
CA ALA A 345 16.25 -4.15 -0.94
C ALA A 345 15.93 -2.72 -1.43
N GLU A 346 16.91 -2.03 -2.02
CA GLU A 346 16.78 -0.73 -2.67
C GLU A 346 15.73 -0.72 -3.79
N PHE A 347 15.55 -1.84 -4.50
CA PHE A 347 14.62 -1.95 -5.62
C PHE A 347 13.25 -2.46 -5.19
N VAL A 348 13.19 -3.12 -4.03
CA VAL A 348 11.97 -3.72 -3.48
C VAL A 348 11.14 -2.70 -2.69
N HIS A 349 11.76 -1.99 -1.76
CA HIS A 349 11.07 -1.10 -0.81
C HIS A 349 10.86 0.33 -1.33
N PHE A 350 9.85 1.02 -0.79
CA PHE A 350 9.60 2.43 -1.09
C PHE A 350 9.06 3.18 0.15
N PRO A 351 9.75 4.24 0.62
CA PRO A 351 11.10 4.65 0.23
C PRO A 351 12.13 3.53 0.41
N PRO A 352 13.22 3.53 -0.34
CA PRO A 352 14.21 2.47 -0.25
C PRO A 352 15.11 2.71 0.98
N PRO A 353 15.72 1.65 1.56
CA PRO A 353 16.67 1.82 2.65
C PRO A 353 17.86 2.71 2.26
N GLU A 354 18.27 2.63 0.99
CA GLU A 354 19.33 3.42 0.40
C GLU A 354 19.00 3.67 -1.08
N ALA A 355 19.57 4.71 -1.70
CA ALA A 355 19.35 5.04 -3.12
C ALA A 355 20.69 5.14 -3.87
N ARG A 356 21.46 4.04 -3.89
CA ARG A 356 22.83 4.00 -4.43
C ARG A 356 22.87 3.83 -5.95
N HIS A 357 21.91 3.14 -6.55
CA HIS A 357 21.97 2.67 -7.93
C HIS A 357 21.02 3.42 -8.86
N LYS A 358 19.84 3.81 -8.39
CA LYS A 358 18.89 4.58 -9.22
C LYS A 358 17.91 5.45 -8.43
N PRO A 359 17.22 6.39 -9.09
CA PRO A 359 16.08 7.07 -8.50
C PRO A 359 15.03 6.07 -8.00
N SER A 360 14.49 6.32 -6.81
CA SER A 360 13.41 5.50 -6.28
C SER A 360 12.09 5.82 -6.95
N ILE A 361 11.39 4.78 -7.39
CA ILE A 361 10.07 4.87 -8.03
C ILE A 361 9.13 3.81 -7.45
N THR A 362 7.83 4.06 -7.53
CA THR A 362 6.79 3.14 -7.07
C THR A 362 6.45 2.06 -8.10
N THR A 363 6.98 2.14 -9.31
CA THR A 363 6.66 1.20 -10.40
C THR A 363 6.82 -0.25 -10.00
N GLY A 364 5.79 -1.04 -10.30
CA GLY A 364 5.72 -2.46 -9.99
C GLY A 364 5.25 -2.77 -8.58
N LEU A 365 4.88 -1.77 -7.78
CA LEU A 365 4.09 -2.05 -6.59
C LEU A 365 2.70 -2.54 -7.01
N GLY A 366 2.14 -3.44 -6.23
CA GLY A 366 0.79 -3.91 -6.45
C GLY A 366 0.14 -4.31 -5.15
N LEU A 367 -1.15 -3.96 -5.01
CA LEU A 367 -2.04 -4.46 -3.99
C LEU A 367 -3.19 -5.23 -4.66
N GLY A 368 -3.56 -6.39 -4.09
CA GLY A 368 -4.68 -7.19 -4.54
C GLY A 368 -5.44 -7.86 -3.40
N ASN A 369 -6.60 -8.42 -3.69
CA ASN A 369 -7.33 -9.29 -2.75
C ASN A 369 -6.68 -10.68 -2.65
N SER A 370 -5.77 -11.00 -3.58
CA SER A 370 -4.90 -12.17 -3.55
C SER A 370 -3.54 -11.85 -4.18
N THR A 371 -2.57 -12.74 -4.03
CA THR A 371 -1.23 -12.60 -4.61
C THR A 371 -1.27 -12.48 -6.12
N VAL A 372 -2.16 -13.22 -6.79
CA VAL A 372 -2.31 -13.16 -8.25
C VAL A 372 -2.76 -11.77 -8.71
N GLU A 373 -3.74 -11.17 -8.03
CA GLU A 373 -4.18 -9.80 -8.34
C GLU A 373 -3.07 -8.77 -8.07
N ALA A 374 -2.34 -8.91 -6.95
CA ALA A 374 -1.23 -8.02 -6.62
C ALA A 374 -0.08 -8.11 -7.65
N LEU A 375 0.26 -9.32 -8.09
CA LEU A 375 1.26 -9.57 -9.13
C LEU A 375 0.82 -9.01 -10.49
N LEU A 376 -0.44 -9.22 -10.89
CA LEU A 376 -0.98 -8.65 -12.13
C LEU A 376 -0.94 -7.12 -12.10
N SER A 377 -1.33 -6.50 -10.99
CA SER A 377 -1.25 -5.04 -10.82
C SER A 377 0.17 -4.52 -11.04
N GLY A 378 1.17 -5.12 -10.38
CA GLY A 378 2.58 -4.71 -10.53
C GLY A 378 3.14 -5.01 -11.93
N LEU A 379 2.79 -6.14 -12.55
CA LEU A 379 3.22 -6.51 -13.90
C LEU A 379 2.67 -5.54 -14.95
N TYR A 380 1.37 -5.23 -14.89
CA TYR A 380 0.74 -4.30 -15.81
C TYR A 380 1.35 -2.90 -15.69
N GLU A 381 1.61 -2.42 -14.47
CA GLU A 381 2.27 -1.11 -14.30
C GLU A 381 3.67 -1.09 -14.92
N VAL A 382 4.49 -2.14 -14.71
CA VAL A 382 5.83 -2.23 -15.30
C VAL A 382 5.76 -2.22 -16.84
N ILE A 383 4.84 -3.00 -17.42
CA ILE A 383 4.62 -3.06 -18.88
C ILE A 383 4.13 -1.72 -19.42
N GLU A 384 3.23 -1.05 -18.69
CA GLU A 384 2.72 0.28 -19.05
C GLU A 384 3.85 1.30 -19.14
N ARG A 385 4.69 1.39 -18.09
CA ARG A 385 5.81 2.34 -18.06
C ARG A 385 6.82 2.04 -19.16
N ASP A 386 7.17 0.77 -19.37
CA ASP A 386 8.07 0.38 -20.46
C ASP A 386 7.52 0.81 -21.83
N ALA A 387 6.32 0.35 -22.19
CA ALA A 387 5.74 0.62 -23.50
C ALA A 387 5.54 2.13 -23.77
N THR A 388 5.09 2.90 -22.76
CA THR A 388 4.91 4.36 -22.90
C THR A 388 6.23 5.07 -23.11
N MET A 389 7.31 4.66 -22.44
CA MET A 389 8.65 5.21 -22.63
C MET A 389 9.23 4.88 -24.01
N LEU A 390 9.14 3.61 -24.43
CA LEU A 390 9.59 3.15 -25.74
C LEU A 390 8.85 3.86 -26.89
N ALA A 391 7.53 4.01 -26.76
CA ALA A 391 6.69 4.73 -27.72
C ALA A 391 7.07 6.23 -27.78
N TRP A 392 7.26 6.85 -26.62
CA TRP A 392 7.57 8.28 -26.55
C TRP A 392 8.96 8.61 -27.08
N TYR A 393 10.00 7.82 -26.78
CA TYR A 393 11.38 8.08 -27.20
C TYR A 393 11.77 7.39 -28.51
N SER A 394 10.83 7.22 -29.44
CA SER A 394 11.10 6.67 -30.76
C SER A 394 10.38 7.43 -31.88
N SER A 395 10.52 6.99 -33.12
CA SER A 395 9.71 7.48 -34.24
C SER A 395 8.35 6.80 -34.32
N PHE A 396 7.95 6.03 -33.30
CA PHE A 396 6.64 5.40 -33.22
C PHE A 396 5.52 6.45 -33.31
N GLU A 397 4.51 6.14 -34.11
CA GLU A 397 3.30 6.94 -34.27
C GLU A 397 2.10 6.07 -33.86
N PRO A 398 1.49 6.33 -32.70
CA PRO A 398 0.43 5.48 -32.17
C PRO A 398 -0.83 5.51 -33.05
N LEU A 399 -1.53 4.38 -33.08
CA LEU A 399 -2.87 4.30 -33.64
C LEU A 399 -3.88 4.84 -32.64
N GLY A 400 -4.92 5.51 -33.12
CA GLY A 400 -6.09 5.79 -32.31
C GLY A 400 -6.81 4.49 -31.93
N LEU A 401 -7.41 4.46 -30.76
CA LEU A 401 -8.20 3.33 -30.28
C LEU A 401 -9.68 3.70 -30.23
N ALA A 402 -10.51 2.95 -30.96
CA ALA A 402 -11.96 3.01 -30.84
C ALA A 402 -12.42 2.05 -29.73
N VAL A 403 -12.57 2.61 -28.52
CA VAL A 403 -12.93 1.91 -27.28
C VAL A 403 -14.40 1.50 -27.28
N GLY A 404 -14.68 0.27 -26.86
CA GLY A 404 -16.00 -0.37 -26.87
C GLY A 404 -16.74 -0.38 -25.54
N SER A 405 -16.19 0.26 -24.49
CA SER A 405 -16.69 0.24 -23.12
C SER A 405 -17.69 1.35 -22.78
N GLU A 406 -18.77 0.98 -22.07
CA GLU A 406 -19.76 1.93 -21.54
C GLU A 406 -19.16 2.84 -20.44
N GLU A 407 -18.19 2.32 -19.68
CA GLU A 407 -17.52 3.03 -18.60
C GLU A 407 -16.58 4.11 -19.14
N PHE A 408 -15.76 3.76 -20.14
CA PHE A 408 -14.96 4.72 -20.89
C PHE A 408 -15.85 5.81 -21.49
N ASP A 409 -16.97 5.41 -22.09
CA ASP A 409 -17.94 6.33 -22.68
C ASP A 409 -18.60 7.24 -21.65
N ALA A 410 -18.81 6.76 -20.43
CA ALA A 410 -19.31 7.58 -19.33
C ALA A 410 -18.30 8.66 -18.95
N LEU A 411 -17.03 8.31 -18.72
CA LEU A 411 -15.97 9.27 -18.46
C LEU A 411 -15.80 10.27 -19.61
N ARG A 412 -15.78 9.79 -20.86
CA ARG A 412 -15.70 10.64 -22.05
C ARG A 412 -16.84 11.65 -22.13
N ARG A 413 -18.07 11.25 -21.78
CA ARG A 413 -19.22 12.18 -21.73
C ARG A 413 -19.07 13.22 -20.61
N ARG A 414 -18.52 12.84 -19.45
CA ARG A 414 -18.24 13.76 -18.34
C ARG A 414 -17.12 14.74 -18.70
N ALA A 415 -16.03 14.27 -19.30
CA ALA A 415 -14.95 15.10 -19.83
C ALA A 415 -15.46 16.14 -20.84
N ARG A 416 -16.32 15.73 -21.78
CA ARG A 416 -16.95 16.66 -22.74
C ARG A 416 -17.81 17.74 -22.11
N ALA A 417 -18.35 17.52 -20.91
CA ALA A 417 -19.10 18.54 -20.20
C ALA A 417 -18.19 19.61 -19.56
N GLU A 418 -16.90 19.31 -19.41
CA GLU A 418 -15.81 20.25 -19.06
C GLU A 418 -15.12 20.82 -20.33
N ASP A 419 -15.76 20.69 -21.49
CA ASP A 419 -15.21 21.08 -22.80
C ASP A 419 -13.89 20.38 -23.16
N LEU A 420 -13.66 19.16 -22.65
CA LEU A 420 -12.51 18.33 -22.97
C LEU A 420 -12.84 17.32 -24.08
N ASP A 421 -12.01 17.31 -25.12
CA ASP A 421 -11.92 16.20 -26.06
C ASP A 421 -11.08 15.07 -25.47
N VAL A 422 -11.41 13.83 -25.86
CA VAL A 422 -10.71 12.62 -25.40
C VAL A 422 -10.16 11.87 -26.60
N THR A 423 -8.87 11.57 -26.57
CA THR A 423 -8.20 10.72 -27.55
C THR A 423 -7.54 9.54 -26.84
N ALA A 424 -7.95 8.31 -27.17
CA ALA A 424 -7.27 7.08 -26.75
C ALA A 424 -6.31 6.61 -27.84
N LEU A 425 -5.11 6.21 -27.45
CA LEU A 425 -3.98 5.90 -28.32
C LEU A 425 -3.37 4.57 -27.89
N LEU A 426 -3.25 3.63 -28.82
CA LEU A 426 -2.57 2.36 -28.58
C LEU A 426 -1.06 2.58 -28.66
N VAL A 427 -0.37 2.36 -27.53
CA VAL A 427 1.08 2.54 -27.38
C VAL A 427 1.81 1.23 -27.08
N THR A 428 1.12 0.08 -27.20
CA THR A 428 1.71 -1.28 -27.14
C THR A 428 2.96 -1.39 -28.03
N GLN A 429 3.98 -2.08 -27.50
CA GLN A 429 5.25 -2.34 -28.19
C GLN A 429 5.43 -3.84 -28.47
N ASP A 430 6.58 -4.42 -28.16
CA ASP A 430 6.96 -5.82 -28.38
C ASP A 430 6.28 -6.79 -27.41
N VAL A 431 6.05 -6.38 -26.16
CA VAL A 431 5.24 -7.14 -25.21
C VAL A 431 3.78 -7.08 -25.65
N ASP A 432 3.18 -8.22 -26.03
CA ASP A 432 1.83 -8.35 -26.60
C ASP A 432 0.69 -8.14 -25.57
N VAL A 433 0.81 -7.09 -24.75
CA VAL A 433 -0.21 -6.62 -23.80
C VAL A 433 -0.70 -5.25 -24.28
N PRO A 434 -2.02 -5.02 -24.37
CA PRO A 434 -2.57 -3.71 -24.66
C PRO A 434 -2.08 -2.66 -23.65
N VAL A 435 -1.45 -1.60 -24.17
CA VAL A 435 -1.09 -0.41 -23.40
C VAL A 435 -1.72 0.79 -24.10
N VAL A 436 -2.50 1.55 -23.36
CA VAL A 436 -3.29 2.67 -23.88
C VAL A 436 -2.87 3.94 -23.18
N ALA A 437 -2.55 4.98 -23.96
CA ALA A 437 -2.47 6.34 -23.47
C ALA A 437 -3.80 7.05 -23.77
N ALA A 438 -4.39 7.71 -22.78
CA ALA A 438 -5.58 8.54 -22.96
C ALA A 438 -5.23 10.00 -22.68
N ALA A 439 -5.50 10.87 -23.64
CA ALA A 439 -5.30 12.30 -23.50
C ALA A 439 -6.65 13.03 -23.41
N VAL A 440 -6.77 13.94 -22.46
CA VAL A 440 -7.86 14.92 -22.37
C VAL A 440 -7.32 16.28 -22.77
N HIS A 441 -7.99 17.00 -23.67
CA HIS A 441 -7.47 18.28 -24.17
C HIS A 441 -8.54 19.28 -24.62
N ARG A 442 -8.15 20.55 -24.68
CA ARG A 442 -8.97 21.67 -25.18
C ARG A 442 -8.09 22.83 -25.66
N GLU A 443 -8.66 23.74 -26.45
CA GLU A 443 -7.89 24.81 -27.09
C GLU A 443 -7.70 26.07 -26.22
N GLU A 444 -8.69 26.40 -25.39
CA GLU A 444 -8.78 27.73 -24.79
C GLU A 444 -8.30 27.76 -23.33
N GLU A 445 -9.07 27.20 -22.40
CA GLU A 445 -8.87 27.37 -20.97
C GLU A 445 -7.81 26.39 -20.42
N TRP A 446 -6.96 26.86 -19.51
CA TRP A 446 -5.97 26.01 -18.83
C TRP A 446 -6.60 25.22 -17.67
N PRO A 447 -6.21 23.96 -17.39
CA PRO A 447 -5.26 23.13 -18.14
C PRO A 447 -5.86 22.73 -19.49
N ARG A 448 -5.03 22.79 -20.53
CA ARG A 448 -5.43 22.49 -21.92
C ARG A 448 -5.14 21.06 -22.34
N PHE A 449 -4.33 20.35 -21.57
CA PHE A 449 -3.97 18.97 -21.86
C PHE A 449 -3.57 18.25 -20.57
N ALA A 450 -3.97 16.99 -20.47
CA ALA A 450 -3.41 16.04 -19.53
C ALA A 450 -3.47 14.65 -20.17
N VAL A 451 -2.63 13.73 -19.69
CA VAL A 451 -2.55 12.36 -20.19
C VAL A 451 -2.49 11.40 -19.01
N GLY A 452 -3.02 10.20 -19.20
CA GLY A 452 -2.83 9.04 -18.34
C GLY A 452 -2.55 7.82 -19.20
N SER A 453 -2.11 6.74 -18.57
CA SER A 453 -1.83 5.48 -19.24
C SER A 453 -2.42 4.30 -18.47
N GLY A 454 -2.47 3.14 -19.13
CA GLY A 454 -2.97 1.92 -18.52
C GLY A 454 -2.60 0.73 -19.38
N ALA A 455 -2.28 -0.38 -18.73
CA ALA A 455 -2.08 -1.68 -19.37
C ALA A 455 -3.03 -2.71 -18.77
N ASP A 456 -3.57 -3.57 -19.62
CA ASP A 456 -4.46 -4.67 -19.25
C ASP A 456 -4.59 -5.60 -20.46
N LEU A 457 -4.78 -6.91 -20.28
CA LEU A 457 -5.13 -7.79 -21.39
C LEU A 457 -6.48 -7.41 -22.02
N ASP A 458 -7.43 -6.85 -21.27
CA ASP A 458 -8.60 -6.17 -21.80
C ASP A 458 -8.27 -4.73 -22.22
N PRO A 459 -8.19 -4.42 -23.53
CA PRO A 459 -7.87 -3.08 -24.00
C PRO A 459 -8.91 -2.02 -23.62
N ASP A 460 -10.16 -2.41 -23.36
CA ASP A 460 -11.19 -1.47 -22.90
C ASP A 460 -10.98 -1.12 -21.41
N ALA A 461 -10.50 -2.07 -20.59
CA ALA A 461 -10.10 -1.82 -19.20
C ALA A 461 -8.86 -0.91 -19.14
N ALA A 462 -7.83 -1.22 -19.93
CA ALA A 462 -6.63 -0.38 -20.08
C ALA A 462 -6.99 1.07 -20.47
N ALA A 463 -7.86 1.24 -21.48
CA ALA A 463 -8.30 2.55 -21.92
C ALA A 463 -9.12 3.31 -20.86
N THR A 464 -9.96 2.59 -20.10
CA THR A 464 -10.79 3.17 -19.04
C THR A 464 -9.93 3.65 -17.88
N ALA A 465 -8.94 2.85 -17.46
CA ALA A 465 -7.96 3.23 -16.44
C ALA A 465 -7.15 4.47 -16.89
N ALA A 466 -6.62 4.45 -18.11
CA ALA A 466 -5.87 5.56 -18.68
C ALA A 466 -6.68 6.87 -18.71
N LEU A 467 -7.96 6.80 -19.08
CA LEU A 467 -8.82 7.99 -19.11
C LEU A 467 -9.15 8.49 -17.69
N ALA A 468 -9.35 7.59 -16.73
CA ALA A 468 -9.57 7.98 -15.35
C ALA A 468 -8.34 8.73 -14.80
N GLU A 469 -7.13 8.20 -15.03
CA GLU A 469 -5.87 8.85 -14.63
C GLU A 469 -5.67 10.19 -15.36
N ALA A 470 -5.95 10.27 -16.67
CA ALA A 470 -5.87 11.53 -17.41
C ALA A 470 -6.78 12.62 -16.81
N LEU A 471 -7.97 12.25 -16.36
CA LEU A 471 -8.91 13.17 -15.70
C LEU A 471 -8.43 13.54 -14.29
N GLN A 472 -7.84 12.61 -13.53
CA GLN A 472 -7.19 12.92 -12.26
C GLN A 472 -6.09 13.95 -12.46
N ASN A 473 -5.14 13.70 -13.37
CA ASN A 473 -4.04 14.61 -13.67
C ASN A 473 -4.55 16.00 -14.10
N TRP A 474 -5.63 16.04 -14.89
CA TRP A 474 -6.27 17.30 -15.26
C TRP A 474 -6.88 18.05 -14.06
N MET A 475 -7.59 17.35 -13.16
CA MET A 475 -8.17 17.93 -11.94
C MET A 475 -7.08 18.44 -10.99
N GLU A 476 -5.99 17.68 -10.82
CA GLU A 476 -4.84 18.07 -10.02
C GLU A 476 -4.14 19.31 -10.57
N LEU A 477 -3.86 19.35 -11.88
CA LEU A 477 -3.33 20.55 -12.55
C LEU A 477 -4.27 21.74 -12.34
N ARG A 478 -5.57 21.57 -12.55
CA ARG A 478 -6.56 22.64 -12.37
C ARG A 478 -6.54 23.20 -10.94
N SER A 479 -6.45 22.33 -9.94
CA SER A 479 -6.38 22.73 -8.53
C SER A 479 -5.05 23.41 -8.19
N MET A 480 -3.94 22.94 -8.77
CA MET A 480 -2.59 23.47 -8.56
C MET A 480 -2.42 24.87 -9.19
N GLY A 481 -3.00 25.10 -10.36
CA GLY A 481 -2.86 26.37 -11.09
C GLY A 481 -1.53 26.50 -11.81
N THR A 482 -1.43 27.51 -12.69
CA THR A 482 -0.30 27.67 -13.62
C THR A 482 1.03 27.98 -12.95
N GLU A 483 1.01 28.68 -11.81
CA GLU A 483 2.23 29.09 -11.11
C GLU A 483 2.90 27.86 -10.45
N ASP A 484 2.16 27.13 -9.64
CA ASP A 484 2.68 25.95 -8.93
C ASP A 484 2.97 24.79 -9.91
N ALA A 485 2.19 24.65 -10.99
CA ALA A 485 2.44 23.63 -12.01
C ALA A 485 3.73 23.85 -12.80
N ALA A 486 4.23 25.08 -12.89
CA ALA A 486 5.51 25.38 -13.55
C ALA A 486 6.72 24.87 -12.74
N ASP A 487 6.55 24.69 -11.44
CA ASP A 487 7.57 24.19 -10.51
C ASP A 487 7.39 22.70 -10.16
N ALA A 488 6.36 22.05 -10.71
CA ALA A 488 6.10 20.62 -10.53
C ALA A 488 7.17 19.75 -11.23
N SER A 489 7.48 18.60 -10.65
CA SER A 489 8.40 17.62 -11.24
C SER A 489 7.90 17.08 -12.58
N GLY A 490 8.83 16.63 -13.43
CA GLY A 490 8.50 16.20 -14.80
C GLY A 490 8.13 17.37 -15.72
N ALA A 491 7.33 17.09 -16.74
CA ALA A 491 6.90 18.09 -17.73
C ALA A 491 5.39 18.33 -17.75
N ILE A 492 4.65 17.83 -16.76
CA ILE A 492 3.18 17.91 -16.73
C ILE A 492 2.66 19.35 -16.84
N GLY A 493 3.32 20.31 -16.20
CA GLY A 493 2.98 21.73 -16.29
C GLY A 493 3.24 22.34 -17.67
N GLU A 494 4.34 21.95 -18.33
CA GLU A 494 4.64 22.36 -19.72
C GLU A 494 3.60 21.78 -20.68
N TYR A 495 3.26 20.50 -20.52
CA TYR A 495 2.27 19.85 -21.37
C TYR A 495 0.85 20.36 -21.14
N ALA A 496 0.53 20.88 -19.95
CA ALA A 496 -0.76 21.50 -19.65
C ALA A 496 -1.06 22.71 -20.56
N ASP A 497 -0.05 23.29 -21.22
CA ASP A 497 -0.19 24.32 -22.25
C ASP A 497 -0.47 23.79 -23.66
N PHE A 498 -0.65 22.48 -23.80
CA PHE A 498 -0.93 21.78 -25.05
C PHE A 498 0.04 22.14 -26.20
N PRO A 499 1.35 21.86 -26.02
CA PRO A 499 2.39 22.18 -27.00
C PRO A 499 2.25 21.36 -28.29
N ALA A 500 3.05 21.72 -29.31
CA ALA A 500 3.00 21.08 -30.62
C ALA A 500 3.21 19.54 -30.57
N ALA A 501 4.05 19.06 -29.64
CA ALA A 501 4.26 17.63 -29.43
C ALA A 501 2.97 16.92 -28.97
N ALA A 502 2.26 17.47 -27.98
CA ALA A 502 0.98 16.94 -27.53
C ALA A 502 -0.12 17.03 -28.62
N ARG A 503 -0.15 18.12 -29.40
CA ARG A 503 -1.08 18.27 -30.52
C ARG A 503 -0.86 17.22 -31.61
N ALA A 504 0.39 16.86 -31.88
CA ALA A 504 0.71 15.77 -32.79
C ALA A 504 0.29 14.42 -32.20
N PHE A 505 0.57 14.20 -30.91
CA PHE A 505 0.23 12.97 -30.19
C PHE A 505 -1.27 12.63 -30.24
N VAL A 506 -2.15 13.64 -30.10
CA VAL A 506 -3.62 13.42 -30.08
C VAL A 506 -4.28 13.36 -31.47
N ASN A 507 -3.50 13.39 -32.56
CA ASN A 507 -4.02 13.37 -33.93
C ASN A 507 -3.48 12.15 -34.72
N PRO A 508 -3.92 10.92 -34.37
CA PRO A 508 -3.43 9.71 -35.02
C PRO A 508 -3.91 9.64 -36.49
N GLU A 509 -3.08 9.09 -37.37
CA GLU A 509 -3.43 8.95 -38.80
C GLU A 509 -4.52 7.89 -39.05
N ALA A 510 -4.61 6.89 -38.18
CA ALA A 510 -5.54 5.78 -38.28
C ALA A 510 -6.11 5.38 -36.91
N THR A 511 -7.25 4.70 -36.92
CA THR A 511 -7.92 4.21 -35.72
C THR A 511 -8.32 2.75 -35.90
N VAL A 512 -8.09 1.94 -34.87
CA VAL A 512 -8.45 0.51 -34.82
C VAL A 512 -9.46 0.24 -33.70
N PRO A 513 -10.35 -0.75 -33.85
CA PRO A 513 -11.27 -1.15 -32.78
C PRO A 513 -10.52 -1.89 -31.66
N SER A 514 -10.89 -1.63 -30.40
CA SER A 514 -10.29 -2.29 -29.23
C SER A 514 -10.43 -3.82 -29.27
N ALA A 515 -11.54 -4.33 -29.77
CA ALA A 515 -11.76 -5.77 -29.98
C ALA A 515 -10.75 -6.45 -30.94
N SER A 516 -9.85 -5.71 -31.59
CA SER A 516 -8.81 -6.27 -32.46
C SER A 516 -7.40 -6.30 -31.86
N VAL A 517 -7.21 -5.82 -30.63
CA VAL A 517 -5.86 -5.62 -30.05
C VAL A 517 -5.62 -6.38 -28.74
N GLY A 518 -6.64 -7.03 -28.16
CA GLY A 518 -6.52 -7.92 -27.01
C GLY A 518 -6.72 -9.40 -27.37
N PRO A 519 -6.56 -10.32 -26.41
CA PRO A 519 -6.89 -11.73 -26.60
C PRO A 519 -8.39 -11.90 -26.90
N ALA A 520 -8.72 -12.97 -27.63
CA ALA A 520 -10.11 -13.23 -28.04
C ALA A 520 -11.02 -13.66 -26.88
N ASP A 521 -10.44 -14.34 -25.90
CA ASP A 521 -11.13 -14.82 -24.70
C ASP A 521 -10.67 -14.01 -23.49
N SER A 522 -11.61 -13.63 -22.62
CA SER A 522 -11.31 -13.00 -21.33
C SER A 522 -10.61 -14.01 -20.43
N LEU A 523 -9.47 -13.62 -19.87
CA LEU A 523 -8.74 -14.39 -18.87
C LEU A 523 -8.94 -13.73 -17.50
N ALA A 524 -8.78 -14.52 -16.44
CA ALA A 524 -8.82 -14.03 -15.06
C ALA A 524 -7.94 -14.92 -14.17
N GLY A 525 -7.47 -14.36 -13.06
CA GLY A 525 -6.73 -15.08 -12.03
C GLY A 525 -5.46 -15.72 -12.57
N GLU A 526 -5.18 -16.97 -12.16
CA GLU A 526 -3.94 -17.67 -12.52
C GLU A 526 -3.73 -17.77 -14.05
N ALA A 527 -4.81 -17.98 -14.81
CA ALA A 527 -4.72 -18.07 -16.27
C ALA A 527 -4.35 -16.74 -16.94
N GLU A 528 -4.74 -15.62 -16.33
CA GLU A 528 -4.36 -14.29 -16.79
C GLU A 528 -2.89 -14.01 -16.47
N LEU A 529 -2.47 -14.32 -15.23
CA LEU A 529 -1.07 -14.19 -14.79
C LEU A 529 -0.13 -14.99 -15.69
N ASP A 530 -0.44 -16.26 -15.95
CA ASP A 530 0.35 -17.11 -16.85
C ASP A 530 0.44 -16.50 -18.26
N ALA A 531 -0.66 -15.94 -18.77
CA ALA A 531 -0.71 -15.33 -20.10
C ALA A 531 0.09 -14.03 -20.20
N VAL A 532 0.19 -13.24 -19.12
CA VAL A 532 1.06 -12.05 -19.05
C VAL A 532 2.53 -12.48 -18.97
N LEU A 533 2.86 -13.48 -18.14
CA LEU A 533 4.23 -13.99 -17.99
C LEU A 533 4.74 -14.66 -19.27
N ASP A 534 3.89 -15.37 -20.01
CA ASP A 534 4.24 -15.94 -21.32
C ASP A 534 4.57 -14.82 -22.34
N ARG A 535 3.84 -13.69 -22.33
CA ARG A 535 4.12 -12.54 -23.21
C ARG A 535 5.42 -11.81 -22.86
N LEU A 536 5.74 -11.70 -21.57
CA LEU A 536 7.05 -11.21 -21.14
C LEU A 536 8.16 -12.15 -21.59
N THR A 537 7.95 -13.47 -21.45
CA THR A 537 8.91 -14.49 -21.91
C THR A 537 9.12 -14.41 -23.43
N ASP A 538 8.05 -14.22 -24.22
CA ASP A 538 8.12 -14.09 -25.68
C ASP A 538 8.87 -12.82 -26.14
N ALA A 539 8.97 -11.81 -25.26
CA ALA A 539 9.78 -10.60 -25.43
C ALA A 539 11.17 -10.69 -24.77
N ASP A 540 11.60 -11.90 -24.37
CA ASP A 540 12.87 -12.17 -23.69
C ASP A 540 13.06 -11.39 -22.36
N LEU A 541 11.97 -11.16 -21.61
CA LEU A 541 11.98 -10.46 -20.32
C LEU A 541 11.77 -11.42 -19.14
N SER A 542 12.64 -11.30 -18.14
CA SER A 542 12.50 -11.98 -16.84
C SER A 542 11.76 -11.09 -15.84
N ALA A 543 10.78 -11.67 -15.15
CA ALA A 543 10.02 -11.00 -14.11
C ALA A 543 10.23 -11.68 -12.75
N TYR A 544 10.41 -10.87 -11.72
CA TYR A 544 10.61 -11.29 -10.34
C TYR A 544 9.61 -10.60 -9.43
N ALA A 545 9.36 -11.15 -8.25
CA ALA A 545 8.61 -10.44 -7.23
C ALA A 545 9.09 -10.70 -5.81
N ALA A 546 8.87 -9.72 -4.93
CA ALA A 546 9.00 -9.84 -3.50
C ALA A 546 7.64 -9.57 -2.83
N ARG A 547 7.29 -10.40 -1.85
CA ARG A 547 6.13 -10.18 -0.99
C ARG A 547 6.40 -9.05 0.01
N LEU A 548 5.50 -8.07 0.08
CA LEU A 548 5.60 -6.91 0.95
C LEU A 548 4.54 -6.88 2.06
N THR A 549 3.54 -7.77 2.05
CA THR A 549 2.39 -7.73 2.96
C THR A 549 2.79 -7.75 4.45
N PRO A 550 2.56 -6.66 5.20
CA PRO A 550 2.68 -6.69 6.65
C PRO A 550 1.44 -7.34 7.29
N ARG A 551 1.60 -7.89 8.51
CA ARG A 551 0.58 -8.71 9.20
C ARG A 551 -0.79 -8.04 9.41
N ASP A 552 -0.83 -6.71 9.49
CA ASP A 552 -2.04 -5.92 9.60
C ASP A 552 -2.79 -5.79 8.27
N VAL A 553 -2.06 -5.62 7.17
CA VAL A 553 -2.63 -5.66 5.81
C VAL A 553 -3.10 -7.08 5.47
N GLU A 554 -2.32 -8.10 5.86
CA GLU A 554 -2.71 -9.50 5.74
C GLU A 554 -3.98 -9.81 6.55
N GLN A 555 -4.10 -9.26 7.77
CA GLN A 555 -5.30 -9.42 8.59
C GLN A 555 -6.55 -8.80 7.93
N LEU A 556 -6.39 -7.76 7.11
CA LEU A 556 -7.45 -7.19 6.30
C LEU A 556 -7.78 -8.04 5.06
N GLY A 557 -6.96 -9.05 4.75
CA GLY A 557 -7.15 -9.94 3.61
C GLY A 557 -6.69 -9.32 2.29
N PHE A 558 -5.70 -8.44 2.33
CA PHE A 558 -5.02 -7.92 1.16
C PHE A 558 -3.59 -8.44 1.07
N GLU A 559 -3.08 -8.46 -0.14
CA GLU A 559 -1.73 -8.87 -0.47
C GLU A 559 -1.02 -7.72 -1.19
N ALA A 560 0.20 -7.41 -0.77
CA ALA A 560 1.04 -6.37 -1.36
C ALA A 560 2.36 -6.99 -1.84
N VAL A 561 2.78 -6.63 -3.05
CA VAL A 561 4.01 -7.14 -3.68
C VAL A 561 4.79 -6.02 -4.34
N ARG A 562 6.07 -6.27 -4.59
CA ARG A 562 6.84 -5.56 -5.62
C ARG A 562 7.16 -6.54 -6.74
N VAL A 563 6.78 -6.20 -7.96
CA VAL A 563 7.22 -6.83 -9.21
C VAL A 563 8.42 -6.07 -9.77
N LEU A 564 9.42 -6.79 -10.25
CA LEU A 564 10.62 -6.25 -10.88
C LEU A 564 10.87 -6.94 -12.23
N VAL A 565 10.97 -6.15 -13.30
CA VAL A 565 11.46 -6.59 -14.61
C VAL A 565 12.71 -5.77 -14.92
N PRO A 566 13.93 -6.26 -14.60
CA PRO A 566 15.14 -5.43 -14.58
C PRO A 566 15.42 -4.70 -15.89
N ALA A 567 15.22 -5.38 -17.03
CA ALA A 567 15.47 -4.84 -18.35
C ALA A 567 14.42 -3.80 -18.80
N ALA A 568 13.23 -3.77 -18.19
CA ALA A 568 12.15 -2.85 -18.56
C ALA A 568 12.58 -1.40 -18.39
N GLN A 569 12.25 -0.54 -19.37
CA GLN A 569 12.55 0.88 -19.32
C GLN A 569 11.65 1.58 -18.29
N PRO A 570 12.19 2.09 -17.18
CA PRO A 570 11.39 2.83 -16.22
C PRO A 570 11.04 4.23 -16.77
N LEU A 571 9.95 4.78 -16.24
CA LEU A 571 9.65 6.20 -16.30
C LEU A 571 10.65 6.99 -15.44
N PHE A 572 10.92 8.24 -15.82
CA PHE A 572 11.83 9.13 -15.09
C PHE A 572 11.29 10.55 -15.07
N THR A 573 11.40 11.26 -13.93
CA THR A 573 10.91 12.64 -13.80
C THR A 573 12.01 13.70 -13.90
N GLY A 574 13.27 13.27 -13.87
CA GLY A 574 14.46 14.12 -13.97
C GLY A 574 15.19 13.96 -15.30
N GLU A 575 16.52 13.89 -15.25
CA GLU A 575 17.33 13.66 -16.45
C GLU A 575 16.99 12.32 -17.11
N ALA A 576 16.86 12.33 -18.44
CA ALA A 576 16.50 11.14 -19.20
C ALA A 576 17.65 10.13 -19.22
N TYR A 577 17.33 8.87 -18.92
CA TYR A 577 18.24 7.74 -19.02
C TYR A 577 17.54 6.55 -19.67
N PHE A 578 18.30 5.77 -20.43
CA PHE A 578 17.75 4.76 -21.33
C PHE A 578 18.48 3.43 -21.16
N GLY A 579 17.70 2.35 -21.08
CA GLY A 579 18.15 0.97 -21.11
C GLY A 579 18.33 0.44 -22.52
N GLU A 580 18.68 -0.84 -22.65
CA GLU A 580 18.85 -1.51 -23.94
C GLU A 580 17.56 -1.52 -24.75
N ARG A 581 16.42 -1.86 -24.11
CA ARG A 581 15.10 -1.89 -24.76
C ARG A 581 14.74 -0.59 -25.46
N ALA A 582 14.97 0.56 -24.82
CA ALA A 582 14.74 1.89 -25.42
C ALA A 582 15.49 2.11 -26.73
N ARG A 583 16.66 1.48 -26.88
CA ARG A 583 17.50 1.62 -28.09
C ARG A 583 17.14 0.58 -29.16
N GLU A 584 16.82 -0.65 -28.74
CA GLU A 584 16.70 -1.80 -29.64
C GLU A 584 15.26 -2.05 -30.11
N VAL A 585 14.29 -2.10 -29.19
CA VAL A 585 12.90 -2.44 -29.49
C VAL A 585 12.30 -1.56 -30.59
N PRO A 586 12.47 -0.22 -30.58
CA PRO A 586 11.99 0.60 -31.69
C PRO A 586 12.51 0.12 -33.04
N SER A 587 13.80 -0.21 -33.14
CA SER A 587 14.43 -0.65 -34.38
C SER A 587 13.90 -1.99 -34.87
N GLU A 588 13.63 -2.92 -33.95
CA GLU A 588 13.05 -4.24 -34.25
C GLU A 588 11.61 -4.13 -34.77
N LEU A 589 10.86 -3.15 -34.25
CA LEU A 589 9.51 -2.80 -34.71
C LEU A 589 9.51 -1.91 -35.96
N GLY A 590 10.67 -1.49 -36.47
CA GLY A 590 10.81 -0.68 -37.69
C GLY A 590 10.75 0.84 -37.48
N PHE A 591 10.94 1.30 -36.24
CA PHE A 591 11.02 2.70 -35.82
C PHE A 591 12.46 3.10 -35.45
N GLU A 592 12.72 4.40 -35.31
CA GLU A 592 14.04 4.93 -34.93
C GLU A 592 14.01 5.38 -33.47
N PHE A 593 14.99 5.01 -32.66
CA PHE A 593 15.18 5.57 -31.32
C PHE A 593 15.49 7.08 -31.38
N ARG A 594 14.86 7.87 -30.50
CA ARG A 594 14.93 9.34 -30.46
C ARG A 594 15.18 9.83 -29.02
N PRO A 595 16.43 9.71 -28.51
CA PRO A 595 16.76 10.14 -27.14
C PRO A 595 16.62 11.65 -26.94
N ASP A 596 16.76 12.44 -28.01
CA ASP A 596 16.68 13.91 -27.97
C ASP A 596 15.24 14.45 -27.92
N ARG A 597 14.21 13.59 -27.81
CA ARG A 597 12.83 14.05 -27.64
C ARG A 597 12.69 14.81 -26.31
N PRO A 598 11.80 15.82 -26.25
CA PRO A 598 11.46 16.44 -24.98
C PRO A 598 10.98 15.40 -23.96
N GLN A 599 11.04 15.77 -22.68
CA GLN A 599 10.49 14.99 -21.58
C GLN A 599 9.08 14.48 -21.91
N HIS A 600 8.78 13.26 -21.51
CA HIS A 600 7.45 12.67 -21.75
C HIS A 600 6.34 13.40 -20.98
N PRO A 601 5.07 13.31 -21.42
CA PRO A 601 3.95 13.98 -20.79
C PRO A 601 3.31 13.21 -19.62
N TYR A 602 3.71 11.95 -19.40
CA TYR A 602 3.16 11.10 -18.33
C TYR A 602 3.58 11.60 -16.93
N PRO A 603 2.68 11.52 -15.93
CA PRO A 603 2.90 12.00 -14.56
C PRO A 603 3.98 11.24 -13.79
#